data_AF-A0A1I0PW78-F1
#
_entry.id   AF-A0A1I0PW78-F1
#
_cell.length_a   1.000
_cell.length_b   1.000
_cell.length_c   1.000
_cell.angle_alpha   90.00
_cell.angle_beta   90.00
_cell.angle_gamma   90.00
#
_symmetry.space_group_name_H-M   'P 1'
#
loop_
_entity.id
_entity.type
_entity.pdbx_description
1 polymer ?
#
loop_
_entity_poly.entity_id
_entity_poly.type
_entity_poly.pdbx_seq_one_letter_code
_entity_poly.pdbx_strand_id
1 'polypeptide(L)'
;MIPKALTLKEIKDIVHAFASAARRVKEAGFDGVEIHSAHGYLLNQFFSPLTNKRTDEYGGDLSNRINIHLEVIKSVLEAVGEHFPILLRLGACDYINGGS
;
A
#
# COMPACT_ATOMS: atom_id res chain seq x y z
N MET A 1 -22.18 4.62 -4.23
CA MET A 1 -21.97 4.14 -2.85
C MET A 1 -20.70 4.80 -2.33
N ILE A 2 -20.72 5.34 -1.11
CA ILE A 2 -19.54 5.97 -0.49
C ILE A 2 -18.67 4.86 0.11
N PRO A 3 -17.33 4.87 -0.05
CA PRO A 3 -16.47 3.87 0.55
C PRO A 3 -16.52 3.92 2.09
N LYS A 4 -16.47 2.76 2.73
CA LYS A 4 -16.30 2.64 4.19
C LYS A 4 -14.83 2.82 4.54
N ALA A 5 -14.53 3.69 5.50
CA ALA A 5 -13.17 3.80 6.05
C ALA A 5 -12.75 2.51 6.77
N LEU A 6 -11.55 2.01 6.46
CA LEU A 6 -11.00 0.82 7.09
C LEU A 6 -10.72 1.06 8.58
N THR A 7 -10.96 0.05 9.41
CA THR A 7 -10.47 -0.03 10.79
C THR A 7 -8.98 -0.38 10.81
N LEU A 8 -8.30 -0.14 11.93
CA LEU A 8 -6.89 -0.54 12.09
C LEU A 8 -6.69 -2.04 11.87
N LYS A 9 -7.63 -2.87 12.34
CA LYS A 9 -7.59 -4.31 12.11
C LYS A 9 -7.70 -4.64 10.61
N GLU A 10 -8.64 -4.03 9.90
CA GLU A 10 -8.80 -4.27 8.45
C GLU A 10 -7.55 -3.82 7.66
N ILE A 11 -6.88 -2.75 8.08
CA ILE A 11 -5.59 -2.32 7.49
C ILE A 11 -4.53 -3.42 7.69
N LYS A 12 -4.40 -3.96 8.90
CA LYS A 12 -3.47 -5.07 9.16
C LYS A 12 -3.83 -6.32 8.37
N ASP A 13 -5.11 -6.67 8.28
CA ASP A 13 -5.57 -7.82 7.48
C ASP A 13 -5.18 -7.65 6.00
N ILE A 14 -5.27 -6.43 5.45
CA ILE A 14 -4.83 -6.11 4.09
C ILE A 14 -3.32 -6.25 3.93
N VAL A 15 -2.51 -5.76 4.88
CA VAL A 15 -1.04 -5.95 4.85
C VAL A 15 -0.68 -7.44 4.77
N HIS A 16 -1.32 -8.28 5.58
CA HIS A 16 -1.12 -9.73 5.53
C HIS A 16 -1.59 -10.36 4.21
N ALA A 17 -2.63 -9.80 3.59
CA ALA A 17 -3.12 -10.25 2.29
C ALA A 17 -2.09 -9.98 1.17
N PHE A 18 -1.41 -8.82 1.18
CA PHE A 18 -0.31 -8.53 0.24
C PHE A 18 0.85 -9.54 0.39
N ALA A 19 1.30 -9.81 1.62
CA ALA A 19 2.35 -10.78 1.88
C ALA A 19 1.96 -12.20 1.44
N SER A 20 0.72 -12.60 1.71
CA SER A 20 0.19 -13.90 1.29
C SER A 20 0.06 -14.02 -0.24
N ALA A 21 -0.27 -12.92 -0.92
CA ALA A 21 -0.28 -12.88 -2.38
C ALA A 21 1.14 -12.99 -2.95
N ALA A 22 2.11 -12.27 -2.38
CA ALA A 22 3.49 -12.33 -2.83
C ALA A 22 4.11 -13.73 -2.66
N ARG A 23 3.81 -14.43 -1.55
CA ARG A 23 4.21 -15.86 -1.40
C ARG A 23 3.68 -16.71 -2.54
N ARG A 24 2.39 -16.59 -2.87
CA ARG A 24 1.78 -17.35 -3.98
C ARG A 24 2.42 -17.01 -5.33
N VAL A 25 2.78 -15.74 -5.56
CA VAL A 25 3.47 -15.32 -6.79
C VAL A 25 4.84 -15.99 -6.89
N LYS A 26 5.61 -16.01 -5.79
CA LYS A 26 6.90 -16.70 -5.74
C LYS A 26 6.76 -18.22 -5.92
N GLU A 27 5.81 -18.86 -5.24
CA GLU A 27 5.52 -20.29 -5.36
C GLU A 27 5.08 -20.68 -6.79
N ALA A 28 4.41 -19.77 -7.49
CA ALA A 28 4.02 -19.94 -8.89
C ALA A 28 5.18 -19.77 -9.88
N GLY A 29 6.38 -19.40 -9.43
CA GLY A 29 7.58 -19.30 -10.25
C GLY A 29 7.77 -17.98 -10.99
N PHE A 30 7.10 -16.90 -10.57
CA PHE A 30 7.40 -15.56 -11.07
C PHE A 30 8.71 -15.03 -10.48
N ASP A 31 9.40 -14.14 -11.20
CA ASP A 31 10.67 -13.56 -10.79
C ASP A 31 10.55 -12.35 -9.84
N GLY A 32 9.34 -11.82 -9.63
CA GLY A 32 9.15 -10.59 -8.83
C GLY A 32 7.70 -10.20 -8.66
N VAL A 33 7.46 -9.15 -7.86
CA VAL A 33 6.15 -8.51 -7.69
C VAL A 33 6.24 -7.00 -7.87
N GLU A 34 5.18 -6.41 -8.43
CA GLU A 34 4.96 -4.96 -8.39
C GLU A 34 3.77 -4.64 -7.47
N ILE A 35 4.01 -3.81 -6.46
CA ILE A 35 3.01 -3.31 -5.54
C ILE A 35 2.35 -2.08 -6.16
N HIS A 36 1.05 -2.15 -6.39
CA HIS A 36 0.33 -1.06 -7.05
C HIS A 36 -0.13 0.01 -6.06
N SER A 37 0.50 1.19 -6.12
CA SER A 37 0.16 2.40 -5.34
C SER A 37 -0.06 3.61 -6.25
N ALA A 38 -0.86 3.45 -7.30
CA ALA A 38 -1.16 4.51 -8.27
C ALA A 38 -2.65 4.45 -8.69
N HIS A 39 -3.05 5.38 -9.56
CA HIS A 39 -4.35 5.40 -10.24
C HIS A 39 -5.59 5.40 -9.32
N GLY A 40 -5.49 5.99 -8.13
CA GLY A 40 -6.61 6.08 -7.19
C GLY A 40 -7.00 4.76 -6.54
N TYR A 41 -6.20 3.69 -6.68
CA TYR A 41 -6.40 2.45 -5.93
C TYR A 41 -5.96 2.59 -4.47
N LEU A 42 -6.25 1.58 -3.66
CA LEU A 42 -6.14 1.59 -2.20
C LEU A 42 -4.89 2.30 -1.66
N LEU A 43 -3.69 1.87 -2.04
CA LEU A 43 -2.45 2.46 -1.51
C LEU A 43 -2.26 3.91 -1.98
N ASN A 44 -2.70 4.26 -3.19
CA ASN A 44 -2.72 5.66 -3.61
C ASN A 44 -3.76 6.47 -2.84
N GLN A 45 -4.90 5.88 -2.45
CA GLN A 45 -5.89 6.53 -1.61
C GLN A 45 -5.36 6.86 -0.21
N PHE A 46 -4.47 6.03 0.35
CA PHE A 46 -3.75 6.34 1.59
C PHE A 46 -2.68 7.41 1.37
N PHE A 47 -1.95 7.35 0.25
CA PHE A 47 -0.89 8.32 -0.06
C PHE A 47 -1.41 9.74 -0.29
N SER A 48 -2.51 9.88 -1.03
CA SER A 48 -3.07 11.19 -1.41
C SER A 48 -3.81 11.85 -0.25
N PRO A 49 -3.52 13.12 0.10
CA PRO A 49 -4.31 13.88 1.05
C PRO A 49 -5.72 14.20 0.55
N LEU A 50 -6.01 14.08 -0.76
CA LEU A 50 -7.34 14.34 -1.30
C LEU A 50 -8.34 13.27 -0.85
N THR A 51 -7.89 12.01 -0.78
CA THR A 51 -8.70 10.85 -0.39
C THR A 51 -8.50 10.45 1.06
N ASN A 52 -7.28 10.59 1.60
CA ASN A 52 -7.00 10.22 2.97
C ASN A 52 -7.31 11.35 3.94
N LYS A 53 -8.46 11.25 4.61
CA LYS A 53 -8.90 12.19 5.66
C LYS A 53 -8.82 11.59 7.07
N ARG A 54 -8.04 10.52 7.25
CA ARG A 54 -7.87 9.89 8.57
C ARG A 54 -7.11 10.81 9.52
N THR A 55 -7.37 10.66 10.81
CA THR A 55 -6.71 11.38 11.90
C THR A 55 -5.90 10.46 12.82
N ASP A 56 -5.74 9.19 12.43
CA ASP A 56 -4.94 8.20 13.14
C ASP A 56 -3.54 8.06 12.52
N GLU A 57 -2.81 7.02 12.92
CA GLU A 57 -1.44 6.73 12.46
C GLU A 57 -1.31 6.45 10.95
N TYR A 58 -2.43 6.40 10.21
CA TYR A 58 -2.44 6.22 8.77
C TYR A 58 -2.91 7.45 7.98
N GLY A 59 -3.06 8.63 8.61
CA GLY A 59 -3.47 9.86 7.94
C GLY A 59 -2.83 11.14 8.49
N GLY A 60 -3.19 12.27 7.89
CA GLY A 60 -2.57 13.57 8.17
C GLY A 60 -1.26 13.76 7.40
N ASP A 61 -0.15 13.85 8.13
CA ASP A 61 1.18 14.10 7.58
C ASP A 61 1.66 12.98 6.64
N LEU A 62 2.60 13.31 5.75
CA LEU A 62 3.13 12.38 4.75
C LEU A 62 3.65 11.09 5.39
N SER A 63 4.36 11.18 6.52
CA SER A 63 4.89 10.01 7.25
C SER A 63 3.80 9.02 7.63
N ASN A 64 2.65 9.52 8.09
CA ASN A 64 1.52 8.68 8.46
C ASN A 64 0.83 8.10 7.22
N ARG A 65 0.66 8.91 6.17
CA ARG A 65 0.04 8.49 4.91
C ARG A 65 0.80 7.36 4.20
N ILE A 66 2.13 7.29 4.39
CA ILE A 66 2.96 6.21 3.83
C ILE A 66 3.17 5.02 4.78
N ASN A 67 2.66 5.05 6.02
CA ASN A 67 2.87 3.95 6.97
C ASN A 67 2.37 2.61 6.44
N ILE A 68 1.20 2.59 5.80
CA ILE A 68 0.67 1.37 5.17
C ILE A 68 1.60 0.86 4.05
N HIS A 69 2.24 1.74 3.27
CA HIS A 69 3.18 1.33 2.22
C HIS A 69 4.40 0.67 2.82
N LEU A 70 4.97 1.25 3.88
CA LEU A 70 6.13 0.70 4.57
C LEU A 70 5.80 -0.67 5.18
N GLU A 71 4.63 -0.82 5.79
CA GLU A 71 4.15 -2.09 6.33
C GLU A 71 3.95 -3.15 5.24
N VAL A 72 3.32 -2.79 4.12
CA VAL A 72 3.11 -3.68 2.98
C VAL A 72 4.45 -4.12 2.39
N ILE A 73 5.38 -3.19 2.12
CA ILE A 73 6.70 -3.51 1.56
C ILE A 73 7.47 -4.43 2.51
N LYS A 74 7.50 -4.11 3.81
CA LYS A 74 8.17 -4.94 4.82
C LYS A 74 7.58 -6.34 4.88
N SER A 75 6.25 -6.45 4.96
CA SER A 75 5.56 -7.74 5.07
C SER A 75 5.72 -8.59 3.80
N VAL A 76 5.73 -7.96 2.62
CA VAL A 76 6.04 -8.63 1.36
C VAL A 76 7.48 -9.14 1.36
N LEU A 77 8.46 -8.29 1.72
CA LEU A 77 9.88 -8.67 1.80
C LEU A 77 10.12 -9.86 2.73
N GLU A 78 9.52 -9.86 3.92
CA GLU A 78 9.59 -10.98 4.87
C GLU A 78 8.99 -12.28 4.28
N ALA A 79 7.95 -12.16 3.47
CA ALA A 79 7.28 -13.30 2.83
C ALA A 79 8.08 -13.90 1.66
N VAL A 80 8.81 -13.10 0.88
CA VAL A 80 9.49 -13.55 -0.35
C VAL A 80 11.01 -13.64 -0.23
N GLY A 81 11.61 -13.05 0.81
CA GLY A 81 13.05 -13.02 1.04
C GLY A 81 13.79 -11.92 0.26
N GLU A 82 15.02 -11.61 0.71
CA GLU A 82 15.79 -10.43 0.29
C GLU A 82 16.21 -10.41 -1.20
N HIS A 83 16.25 -11.57 -1.85
CA HIS A 83 16.66 -11.69 -3.25
C HIS A 83 15.51 -11.68 -4.25
N PHE A 84 14.27 -11.52 -3.79
CA PHE A 84 13.10 -11.48 -4.66
C PHE A 84 12.74 -10.01 -4.99
N PRO A 85 12.82 -9.58 -6.26
CA PRO A 85 12.46 -8.23 -6.68
C PRO A 85 11.07 -7.78 -6.22
N ILE A 86 11.04 -6.62 -5.56
CA ILE A 86 9.82 -5.91 -5.16
C ILE A 86 9.87 -4.51 -5.77
N LEU A 87 8.89 -4.21 -6.64
CA LEU A 87 8.71 -2.90 -7.25
C LEU A 87 7.53 -2.19 -6.60
N LEU A 88 7.55 -0.86 -6.62
CA LEU A 88 6.42 -0.03 -6.22
C LEU A 88 6.03 0.87 -7.37
N ARG A 89 4.81 0.70 -7.89
CA ARG A 89 4.22 1.65 -8.83
C ARG A 89 3.55 2.78 -8.07
N LEU A 90 4.25 3.90 -7.92
CA LEU A 90 3.78 5.06 -7.18
C LEU A 90 3.07 6.07 -8.09
N GLY A 91 1.84 6.44 -7.74
CA GLY A 91 1.13 7.58 -8.32
C GLY A 91 1.69 8.87 -7.74
N ALA A 92 2.79 9.35 -8.32
CA ALA A 92 3.63 10.39 -7.73
C ALA A 92 2.97 11.76 -7.61
N CYS A 93 1.99 12.08 -8.47
CA CYS A 93 1.29 13.36 -8.44
C CYS A 93 -0.19 13.14 -8.78
N ASP A 94 -1.07 13.78 -8.01
CA ASP A 94 -2.53 13.69 -8.23
C ASP A 94 -3.04 14.66 -9.32
N TYR A 95 -2.20 15.60 -9.78
CA TYR A 95 -2.56 16.67 -10.72
C TYR A 95 -3.72 17.57 -10.29
N ILE A 96 -4.07 17.55 -9.00
CA ILE A 96 -5.14 18.35 -8.42
C ILE A 96 -4.56 19.15 -7.25
N ASN A 97 -4.96 20.42 -7.14
CA ASN A 97 -4.51 21.29 -6.06
C ASN A 97 -4.83 20.67 -4.68
N GLY A 98 -3.85 20.66 -3.79
CA GLY A 98 -3.95 20.02 -2.48
C GLY A 98 -3.82 18.49 -2.50
N GLY A 99 -3.38 17.90 -3.62
CA GLY A 99 -2.96 16.51 -3.73
C GLY A 99 -1.50 16.27 -3.34
N SER A 100 -1.07 15.01 -3.48
CA SER A 100 0.33 14.61 -3.38
C SER A 100 1.16 15.16 -4.53
#